data_AF-H9MCV2-F1
#
_entry.id   AF-H9MCV2-F1
#
_cell.length_a   1.000
_cell.length_b   1.000
_cell.length_c   1.000
_cell.angle_alpha   90.00
_cell.angle_beta   90.00
_cell.angle_gamma   90.00
#
_symmetry.space_group_name_H-M   'P 1'
#
loop_
_entity.id
_entity.type
_entity.pdbx_description
1 polymer ?
#
loop_
_entity_poly.entity_id
_entity_poly.type
_entity_poly.pdbx_seq_one_letter_code
_entity_poly.pdbx_strand_id
1 'polypeptide(L)' 'VQPYYSNYDCHEYSITTTDGFRLGIQRINTRSDLGQKGPVFLNHGVLSGGDTWVLNPPDQSDKSSAFILANAGYDVWI' A
#
# COMPACT_ATOMS: atom_id res chain seq x y z
N VAL A 1 2.63 11.52 -6.48
CA VAL A 1 2.95 10.27 -5.75
C VAL A 1 4.27 9.64 -6.20
N GLN A 2 4.73 9.84 -7.44
CA GLN A 2 5.81 9.02 -8.02
C GLN A 2 7.30 9.33 -7.72
N PRO A 3 7.77 10.53 -7.32
CA PRO A 3 9.23 10.69 -7.16
C PRO A 3 9.78 10.12 -5.83
N TYR A 4 8.93 9.85 -4.83
CA TYR A 4 9.38 9.47 -3.48
C TYR A 4 9.47 7.96 -3.24
N TYR A 5 8.74 7.15 -4.01
CA TYR A 5 8.64 5.69 -3.83
C TYR A 5 9.07 4.92 -5.09
N SER A 6 10.01 5.45 -5.88
CA SER A 6 10.46 4.86 -7.15
C SER A 6 10.96 3.41 -7.05
N ASN A 7 11.28 2.95 -5.85
CA ASN A 7 11.70 1.57 -5.56
C ASN A 7 10.54 0.59 -5.32
N TYR A 8 9.29 1.08 -5.26
CA TYR A 8 8.11 0.27 -5.00
C TYR A 8 7.13 0.36 -6.18
N ASP A 9 6.62 -0.80 -6.57
CA ASP A 9 5.62 -0.90 -7.63
C ASP A 9 4.23 -0.65 -7.06
N CYS A 10 3.80 0.61 -7.12
CA CYS A 10 2.56 1.10 -6.53
C CYS A 10 1.49 1.33 -7.60
N HIS A 11 0.29 0.81 -7.37
CA HIS A 11 -0.89 0.95 -8.22
C HIS A 11 -2.06 1.55 -7.45
N GLU A 12 -2.94 2.25 -8.16
CA GLU A 12 -4.22 2.72 -7.61
C GLU A 12 -5.37 2.12 -8.42
N TYR A 13 -6.36 1.60 -7.71
CA TYR A 13 -7.59 1.05 -8.26
C TYR A 13 -8.77 1.88 -7.79
N SER A 14 -9.77 2.00 -8.66
CA SER A 14 -11.02 2.62 -8.29
C SER A 14 -12.14 1.59 -8.30
N ILE A 15 -12.78 1.39 -7.13
CA ILE A 15 -13.81 0.37 -6.92
C ILE A 15 -15.11 1.06 -6.55
N THR A 16 -16.21 0.66 -7.17
CA THR A 16 -17.55 1.14 -6.82
C THR A 16 -18.23 0.14 -5.90
N THR A 17 -18.67 0.57 -4.73
CA THR A 17 -19.44 -0.24 -3.79
C THR A 17 -20.86 -0.49 -4.31
N THR A 18 -21.55 -1.48 -3.74
CA THR A 18 -22.93 -1.82 -4.16
C THR A 18 -23.93 -0.69 -3.95
N ASP A 19 -23.66 0.22 -3.00
CA ASP A 19 -24.44 1.42 -2.70
C ASP A 19 -23.94 2.69 -3.42
N GLY A 20 -22.95 2.56 -4.32
CA GLY A 20 -22.58 3.61 -5.28
C GLY A 20 -21.42 4.53 -4.86
N PHE A 21 -20.74 4.27 -3.74
CA PHE A 21 -19.53 5.00 -3.36
C PHE A 21 -18.34 4.54 -4.20
N ARG A 22 -17.49 5.49 -4.61
CA ARG A 22 -16.27 5.22 -5.37
C ARG A 22 -15.06 5.30 -4.45
N LEU A 23 -14.47 4.16 -4.15
CA LEU A 23 -13.29 4.01 -3.31
C LEU A 23 -12.02 4.03 -4.15
N GLY A 24 -10.98 4.74 -3.68
CA GLY A 24 -9.62 4.63 -4.18
C GLY A 24 -8.85 3.65 -3.30
N ILE A 25 -8.40 2.55 -3.87
CA ILE A 25 -7.64 1.49 -3.20
C ILE A 25 -6.21 1.51 -3.72
N GLN A 26 -5.22 1.53 -2.84
CA GLN A 26 -3.82 1.50 -3.22
C GLN A 26 -3.25 0.09 -3.08
N ARG A 27 -2.33 -0.29 -3.96
CA ARG A 27 -1.63 -1.57 -3.92
C ARG A 27 -0.14 -1.35 -4.05
N ILE A 28 0.64 -2.05 -3.24
CA ILE A 28 2.09 -2.15 -3.35
C ILE A 28 2.41 -3.61 -3.65
N ASN A 29 2.85 -3.87 -4.88
CA ASN A 29 3.15 -5.24 -5.31
C ASN A 29 4.34 -5.79 -4.52
N THR A 30 4.30 -7.10 -4.30
CA THR A 30 5.46 -7.83 -3.77
C THR A 30 6.65 -7.68 -4.72
N ARG A 31 7.85 -7.51 -4.16
CA ARG A 31 9.06 -7.58 -4.99
C ARG A 31 9.21 -8.98 -5.58
N SER A 32 9.49 -9.04 -6.88
CA SER A 32 9.59 -10.29 -7.66
C SER A 32 10.64 -11.26 -7.14
N ASP A 33 11.64 -10.78 -6.39
CA ASP A 33 12.75 -11.58 -5.87
C ASP A 33 12.50 -12.20 -4.48
N LEU A 34 11.42 -11.83 -3.78
CA LEU A 34 11.19 -12.24 -2.39
C LEU A 34 10.32 -13.48 -2.19
N GLY A 35 9.85 -14.10 -3.28
CA GLY A 35 8.80 -15.12 -3.21
C GLY A 35 7.46 -14.50 -2.79
N GLN A 36 6.38 -14.87 -3.49
CA GLN A 36 5.08 -14.27 -3.23
C GLN A 36 4.40 -14.95 -2.03
N LYS A 37 4.27 -14.21 -0.92
CA LYS A 37 3.33 -14.56 0.15
C LYS A 37 1.90 -14.16 -0.28
N GLY A 38 0.94 -14.37 0.62
CA GLY A 38 -0.43 -13.96 0.40
C GLY A 38 -0.65 -12.44 0.47
N PRO A 39 -1.86 -11.98 0.14
CA PRO A 39 -2.24 -10.58 0.26
C PRO A 39 -2.43 -10.17 1.73
N VAL A 40 -2.16 -8.91 2.04
CA VAL A 40 -2.49 -8.26 3.32
C VAL A 40 -3.27 -6.99 3.02
N PHE A 41 -4.37 -6.77 3.75
CA PHE A 41 -5.18 -5.56 3.65
C PHE A 41 -4.99 -4.68 4.89
N LEU A 42 -4.66 -3.40 4.67
CA LEU A 42 -4.36 -2.42 5.70
C LEU A 42 -5.47 -1.36 5.79
N ASN A 43 -6.51 -1.65 6.58
CA ASN A 43 -7.60 -0.71 6.79
C ASN A 43 -7.23 0.38 7.81
N HIS A 44 -7.43 1.64 7.46
CA HIS A 44 -7.18 2.76 8.36
C HIS A 44 -8.20 2.87 9.52
N GLY A 45 -7.89 3.72 10.50
CA GLY A 45 -8.77 4.00 11.64
C GLY A 45 -9.85 5.04 11.33
N VAL A 46 -10.60 5.42 12.38
CA VAL A 46 -11.61 6.50 12.30
C VAL A 46 -10.91 7.84 12.03
N LEU A 47 -11.46 8.64 11.11
CA LEU A 47 -10.93 9.96 10.68
C LEU A 47 -9.50 9.92 10.13
N SER A 48 -9.16 8.83 9.43
CA SER A 48 -7.85 8.58 8.81
C SER A 48 -8.04 8.09 7.38
N GLY A 49 -6.96 7.97 6.61
CA GLY A 49 -6.94 7.43 5.25
C GLY A 49 -5.82 6.41 5.05
N GLY A 50 -5.73 5.84 3.84
CA GLY A 50 -4.71 4.85 3.48
C GLY A 50 -3.27 5.37 3.61
N ASP A 51 -3.08 6.69 3.53
CA ASP A 51 -1.80 7.36 3.73
C ASP A 51 -1.13 7.01 5.06
N THR A 52 -1.91 6.68 6.09
CA THR A 52 -1.44 6.30 7.44
C THR A 52 -0.37 5.20 7.41
N TRP A 53 -0.42 4.30 6.43
CA TRP A 53 0.52 3.19 6.31
C TRP A 53 1.82 3.52 5.56
N VAL A 54 1.92 4.75 5.03
CA VAL A 54 3.05 5.29 4.25
C VAL A 54 3.46 6.70 4.70
N LEU A 55 3.07 7.14 5.90
CA LEU A 55 3.29 8.52 6.38
C LEU A 55 4.74 8.87 6.75
N ASN A 56 5.65 7.90 6.90
CA ASN A 56 7.03 8.25 7.24
C ASN A 56 7.70 9.06 6.12
N PRO A 57 8.71 9.89 6.45
CA PRO A 57 9.50 10.60 5.47
C PRO A 57 10.06 9.67 4.36
N PRO A 58 10.21 10.16 3.12
CA PRO A 58 10.67 9.33 1.99
C PRO A 58 11.99 8.58 2.22
N ASP A 59 12.94 9.22 2.91
CA ASP A 59 14.24 8.66 3.31
C ASP A 59 14.14 7.58 4.39
N GLN A 60 12.93 7.37 4.93
CA GLN A 60 12.56 6.35 5.92
C GLN A 60 11.36 5.52 5.45
N SER A 61 11.11 5.49 4.14
CA SER A 61 10.00 4.73 3.57
C SER A 61 10.07 3.24 3.93
N ASP A 62 11.25 2.66 4.00
CA ASP A 62 11.49 1.27 4.45
C ASP A 62 11.01 0.98 5.89
N LYS A 63 10.72 2.01 6.69
CA LYS A 63 10.17 1.89 8.06
C LYS A 63 8.65 2.03 8.13
N SER A 64 7.97 2.38 7.05
CA SER A 64 6.50 2.43 7.06
C SER A 64 5.93 1.01 6.94
N SER A 65 4.85 0.74 7.67
CA SER A 65 4.26 -0.61 7.77
C SER A 65 3.96 -1.24 6.41
N ALA A 66 3.43 -0.48 5.45
CA ALA A 66 3.11 -1.01 4.12
C ALA A 66 4.39 -1.47 3.38
N PHE A 67 5.47 -0.71 3.48
CA PHE A 67 6.74 -1.03 2.84
C PHE A 67 7.51 -2.14 3.58
N ILE A 68 7.41 -2.22 4.91
CA ILE A 68 7.93 -3.36 5.70
C ILE A 68 7.28 -4.66 5.23
N LEU A 69 5.96 -4.67 5.04
CA LEU A 69 5.23 -5.85 4.58
C LEU A 69 5.60 -6.22 3.13
N ALA A 70 5.69 -5.24 2.23
CA ALA A 70 6.12 -5.48 0.85
C ALA A 70 7.55 -6.05 0.79
N ASN A 71 8.46 -5.51 1.59
CA ASN A 71 9.84 -6.00 1.75
C ASN A 71 9.94 -7.35 2.48
N ALA A 72 8.85 -7.80 3.12
CA ALA A 72 8.75 -9.13 3.72
C ALA A 72 8.08 -10.16 2.79
N GLY A 73 7.75 -9.79 1.54
CA GLY A 73 7.19 -10.69 0.54
C GLY A 73 5.65 -10.68 0.42
N TYR A 74 4.95 -9.76 1.09
CA TYR A 74 3.49 -9.67 1.01
C TYR A 74 3.03 -8.82 -0.18
N ASP A 75 1.84 -9.11 -0.70
CA ASP A 75 1.12 -8.25 -1.65
C ASP A 75 0.22 -7.31 -0.85
N VAL A 76 0.57 -6.03 -0.80
CA VAL A 76 -0.02 -5.10 0.18
C VAL A 76 -1.13 -4.29 -0.48
N TRP A 77 -2.31 -4.37 0.11
CA TRP A 77 -3.48 -3.60 -0.27
C TRP A 77 -3.84 -2.63 0.85
N ILE A 78 -4.16 -1.39 0.49
CA ILE A 78 -4.50 -0.30 1.40
C ILE A 78 -5.85 0.28 0.99
#